data_AF-L9XUF7-F1
#
_entry.id   AF-L9XUF7-F1
#
_cell.length_a   1.000
_cell.length_b   1.000
_cell.length_c   1.000
_cell.angle_alpha   90.00
_cell.angle_beta   90.00
_cell.angle_gamma   90.00
#
_symmetry.space_group_name_H-M   'P 1'
#
loop_
_entity.id
_entity.type
_entity.pdbx_description
1 polymer ?
#
loop_
_entity_poly.entity_id
_entity_poly.type
_entity_poly.pdbx_seq_one_letter_code
_entity_poly.pdbx_strand_id
1 'polypeptide(L)'
;MARFQRRLALPLGVGMLLSAVGYLALADPSGWPSIVGAVLFCLAGVAFVLSSATDRLRIAGRTVSWQQANGAGTILLAVGWLLTAIPTVDSSPLFGIAAGVGALSLAFFGVQTLIDGPHVDLEREPARGRLVAVLALVIVSVGLGVAVAI
;
A
#
# COMPACT_ATOMS: atom_id res chain seq x y z
N MET A 1 -15.62 11.92 -0.40
CA MET A 1 -14.37 11.14 -0.22
C MET A 1 -13.15 11.61 -1.02
N ALA A 2 -13.25 12.03 -2.30
CA ALA A 2 -12.09 12.21 -3.19
C ALA A 2 -10.93 13.09 -2.65
N ARG A 3 -11.21 14.25 -2.02
CA ARG A 3 -10.15 15.11 -1.44
C ARG A 3 -9.48 14.49 -0.21
N PHE A 4 -10.24 13.71 0.58
CA PHE A 4 -9.73 13.08 1.79
C PHE A 4 -8.86 11.86 1.45
N GLN A 5 -9.31 11.02 0.51
CA GLN A 5 -8.50 9.90 0.01
C GLN A 5 -7.22 10.40 -0.69
N ARG A 6 -7.28 11.51 -1.44
CA ARG A 6 -6.07 12.17 -1.98
C ARG A 6 -5.10 12.64 -0.91
N ARG A 7 -5.61 13.20 0.19
CA ARG A 7 -4.79 13.63 1.33
C ARG A 7 -4.14 12.49 2.08
N LEU A 8 -4.71 11.28 2.05
CA LEU A 8 -4.08 10.08 2.63
C LEU A 8 -3.14 9.37 1.65
N ALA A 9 -3.44 9.39 0.35
CA ALA A 9 -2.60 8.77 -0.67
C ALA A 9 -1.19 9.38 -0.74
N LEU A 10 -1.07 10.70 -0.51
CA LEU A 10 0.21 11.40 -0.53
C LEU A 10 1.15 10.98 0.62
N PRO A 11 0.76 11.03 1.91
CA PRO A 11 1.61 10.54 2.99
C PRO A 11 1.83 9.02 2.92
N LEU A 12 0.87 8.23 2.41
CA LEU A 12 1.09 6.80 2.15
C LEU A 12 2.18 6.55 1.10
N GLY A 13 2.09 7.24 -0.04
CA GLY A 13 3.06 7.12 -1.12
C GLY A 13 4.45 7.58 -0.70
N VAL A 14 4.54 8.72 -0.02
CA VAL A 14 5.81 9.22 0.55
C VAL A 14 6.37 8.24 1.59
N GLY A 15 5.52 7.75 2.50
CA GLY A 15 5.90 6.76 3.50
C GLY A 15 6.48 5.50 2.84
N MET A 16 5.80 4.96 1.84
CA MET A 16 6.29 3.78 1.09
C MET A 16 7.61 4.02 0.37
N LEU A 17 7.78 5.19 -0.26
CA LEU A 17 9.04 5.53 -0.91
C LEU A 17 10.18 5.61 0.11
N LEU A 18 9.94 6.25 1.26
CA LEU A 18 10.93 6.31 2.35
C LEU A 18 11.22 4.92 2.93
N SER A 19 10.20 4.06 3.10
CA SER A 19 10.38 2.68 3.54
C SER A 19 11.17 1.85 2.53
N ALA A 20 10.90 2.00 1.24
CA ALA A 20 11.64 1.31 0.18
C ALA A 20 13.10 1.75 0.11
N VAL A 21 13.36 3.07 0.24
CA VAL A 21 14.72 3.62 0.33
C VAL A 21 15.42 3.13 1.60
N GLY A 22 14.75 3.16 2.75
CA GLY A 22 15.30 2.65 4.01
C GLY A 22 15.62 1.16 3.94
N TYR A 23 14.74 0.37 3.34
CA TYR A 23 14.99 -1.06 3.10
C TYR A 23 16.19 -1.27 2.20
N LEU A 24 16.28 -0.59 1.04
CA LEU A 24 17.42 -0.74 0.13
C LEU A 24 18.74 -0.20 0.71
N ALA A 25 18.68 0.81 1.58
CA ALA A 25 19.87 1.43 2.16
C ALA A 25 20.38 0.70 3.42
N LEU A 26 19.51 0.02 4.16
CA LEU A 26 19.83 -0.57 5.48
C LEU A 26 19.71 -2.09 5.51
N ALA A 27 18.82 -2.68 4.73
CA ALA A 27 18.73 -4.13 4.60
C ALA A 27 19.64 -4.54 3.46
N ASP A 28 20.65 -5.38 3.74
CA ASP A 28 21.43 -6.04 2.69
C ASP A 28 20.49 -7.01 1.94
N PRO A 29 20.01 -6.68 0.73
CA PRO A 29 18.98 -7.45 0.08
C PRO A 29 19.64 -8.69 -0.53
N SER A 30 19.78 -9.73 0.30
CA SER A 30 20.57 -10.94 0.00
C SER A 30 19.99 -11.83 -1.11
N GLY A 31 18.81 -11.50 -1.66
CA GLY A 31 18.15 -12.28 -2.70
C GLY A 31 17.38 -11.44 -3.73
N TRP A 32 17.28 -11.98 -4.94
CA TRP A 32 16.49 -11.40 -6.02
C TRP A 32 15.02 -11.11 -5.66
N PRO A 33 14.31 -11.88 -4.79
CA PRO A 33 12.94 -11.56 -4.43
C PRO A 33 12.84 -10.22 -3.68
N SER A 34 13.78 -9.95 -2.78
CA SER A 34 13.84 -8.69 -2.01
C SER A 34 14.06 -7.47 -2.91
N ILE A 35 14.92 -7.60 -3.92
CA ILE A 35 15.18 -6.54 -4.89
C ILE A 35 13.93 -6.25 -5.72
N VAL A 36 13.29 -7.30 -6.27
CA VAL A 36 12.05 -7.14 -7.03
C VAL A 36 10.95 -6.55 -6.15
N GLY A 37 10.84 -6.99 -4.89
CA GLY A 37 9.89 -6.46 -3.93
C GLY A 37 10.08 -4.97 -3.65
N ALA A 38 11.33 -4.52 -3.46
CA ALA A 38 11.66 -3.11 -3.28
C ALA A 38 11.32 -2.26 -4.52
N VAL A 39 11.58 -2.77 -5.72
CA VAL A 39 11.18 -2.10 -6.98
C VAL A 39 9.66 -1.95 -7.05
N LEU A 40 8.90 -3.00 -6.68
CA LEU A 40 7.44 -2.95 -6.64
C LEU A 40 6.93 -1.95 -5.60
N PHE A 41 7.58 -1.81 -4.44
CA PHE A 41 7.26 -0.77 -3.47
C PHE A 41 7.49 0.64 -4.01
N CYS A 42 8.59 0.87 -4.73
CA CYS A 42 8.84 2.14 -5.39
C CYS A 42 7.74 2.46 -6.42
N LEU A 43 7.38 1.49 -7.26
CA LEU A 43 6.30 1.65 -8.24
C LEU A 43 4.94 1.90 -7.58
N ALA A 44 4.65 1.20 -6.48
CA ALA A 44 3.46 1.43 -5.67
C ALA A 44 3.43 2.87 -5.11
N GLY A 45 4.54 3.33 -4.52
CA GLY A 45 4.69 4.69 -4.00
C GLY A 45 4.46 5.75 -5.08
N VAL A 46 5.05 5.57 -6.27
CA VAL A 46 4.81 6.43 -7.44
C VAL A 46 3.33 6.44 -7.83
N ALA A 47 2.67 5.27 -7.87
CA ALA A 47 1.26 5.17 -8.21
C ALA A 47 0.37 5.92 -7.19
N PHE A 48 0.67 5.82 -5.89
CA PHE A 48 -0.05 6.56 -4.84
C PHE A 48 0.17 8.09 -4.94
N VAL A 49 1.40 8.53 -5.22
CA VAL A 49 1.71 9.95 -5.44
C VAL A 49 0.96 10.47 -6.66
N LEU A 50 1.00 9.76 -7.79
CA LEU A 50 0.30 10.13 -9.02
C LEU A 50 -1.23 10.18 -8.81
N SER A 51 -1.78 9.20 -8.09
CA SER A 51 -3.21 9.15 -7.71
C SER A 51 -3.62 10.36 -6.86
N SER A 52 -2.72 10.84 -5.98
CA SER A 52 -2.97 12.03 -5.16
C SER A 52 -2.98 13.33 -5.96
N ALA A 53 -2.11 13.43 -6.99
CA ALA A 53 -1.86 14.66 -7.73
C ALA A 53 -2.79 14.89 -8.92
N THR A 54 -3.41 13.83 -9.48
CA THR A 54 -4.13 13.91 -10.76
C THR A 54 -5.50 13.25 -10.70
N ASP A 55 -6.52 13.85 -11.32
CA ASP A 55 -7.89 13.26 -11.35
C ASP A 55 -8.02 12.23 -12.48
N ARG A 56 -7.29 12.46 -13.57
CA ARG A 56 -7.21 11.60 -14.75
C ARG A 56 -5.80 11.71 -15.32
N LEU A 57 -5.09 10.59 -15.44
CA LEU A 57 -3.80 10.48 -16.10
C LEU A 57 -4.03 10.05 -17.54
N ARG A 58 -3.43 10.74 -18.50
CA ARG A 58 -3.37 10.23 -19.88
C ARG A 58 -2.06 9.47 -20.04
N ILE A 59 -2.14 8.15 -20.10
CA ILE A 59 -0.99 7.27 -20.33
C ILE A 59 -1.20 6.59 -21.69
N ALA A 60 -0.29 6.81 -22.63
CA ALA A 60 -0.32 6.21 -23.97
C ALA A 60 -1.69 6.32 -24.69
N GLY A 61 -2.34 7.49 -24.58
CA GLY A 61 -3.65 7.75 -25.20
C GLY A 61 -4.86 7.22 -24.43
N ARG A 62 -4.67 6.47 -23.33
CA ARG A 62 -5.76 6.02 -22.45
C ARG A 62 -5.87 6.91 -21.22
N THR A 63 -7.10 7.23 -20.82
CA THR A 63 -7.36 7.95 -19.57
C THR A 63 -7.45 6.95 -18.42
N VAL A 64 -6.44 6.95 -17.57
CA VAL A 64 -6.39 6.20 -16.31
C VAL A 64 -7.01 7.08 -15.22
N SER A 65 -8.02 6.58 -14.52
CA SER A 65 -8.61 7.30 -13.39
C SER A 65 -7.69 7.26 -12.17
N TRP A 66 -7.83 8.22 -11.26
CA TRP A 66 -7.09 8.21 -10.00
C TRP A 66 -7.33 6.92 -9.19
N GLN A 67 -8.54 6.34 -9.26
CA GLN A 67 -8.88 5.06 -8.62
C GLN A 67 -8.08 3.90 -9.21
N GLN A 68 -7.97 3.83 -10.53
CA GLN A 68 -7.19 2.78 -11.20
C GLN A 68 -5.71 2.86 -10.82
N ALA A 69 -5.15 4.07 -10.72
CA ALA A 69 -3.78 4.26 -10.24
C ALA A 69 -3.63 3.82 -8.78
N ASN A 70 -4.59 4.15 -7.92
CA ASN A 70 -4.59 3.76 -6.50
C ASN A 70 -4.71 2.24 -6.31
N GLY A 71 -5.62 1.61 -7.03
CA GLY A 71 -5.82 0.16 -7.03
C GLY A 71 -4.58 -0.59 -7.52
N ALA A 72 -3.99 -0.13 -8.64
CA ALA A 72 -2.75 -0.69 -9.15
C ALA A 72 -1.59 -0.55 -8.14
N GLY A 73 -1.44 0.62 -7.52
CA GLY A 73 -0.44 0.82 -6.46
C GLY A 73 -0.63 -0.13 -5.28
N THR A 74 -1.87 -0.39 -4.89
CA THR A 74 -2.21 -1.31 -3.78
C THR A 74 -1.88 -2.77 -4.13
N ILE A 75 -2.12 -3.19 -5.38
CA ILE A 75 -1.74 -4.53 -5.84
C ILE A 75 -0.22 -4.68 -5.88
N LEU A 76 0.49 -3.68 -6.42
CA LEU A 76 1.96 -3.69 -6.47
C LEU A 76 2.56 -3.76 -5.07
N LEU A 77 1.98 -3.03 -4.12
CA LEU A 77 2.35 -3.11 -2.70
C LEU A 77 2.16 -4.52 -2.14
N ALA A 78 1.02 -5.16 -2.39
CA ALA A 78 0.74 -6.50 -1.92
C ALA A 78 1.78 -7.53 -2.42
N VAL A 79 2.11 -7.45 -3.71
CA VAL A 79 3.10 -8.33 -4.33
C VAL A 79 4.51 -8.02 -3.80
N GLY A 80 4.87 -6.74 -3.70
CA GLY A 80 6.15 -6.31 -3.15
C GLY A 80 6.36 -6.82 -1.73
N TRP A 81 5.33 -6.71 -0.89
CA TRP A 81 5.32 -7.20 0.49
C TRP A 81 5.58 -8.70 0.58
N LEU A 82 4.88 -9.51 -0.22
CA LEU A 82 5.10 -10.95 -0.27
C LEU A 82 6.52 -11.29 -0.68
N LEU A 83 7.04 -10.67 -1.74
CA LEU A 83 8.38 -10.95 -2.23
C LEU A 83 9.46 -10.60 -1.20
N THR A 84 9.29 -9.49 -0.45
CA THR A 84 10.20 -9.14 0.64
C THR A 84 10.08 -10.05 1.87
N ALA A 85 8.94 -10.73 2.04
CA ALA A 85 8.72 -11.65 3.15
C ALA A 85 9.25 -13.07 2.89
N ILE A 86 9.45 -13.48 1.63
CA ILE A 86 9.94 -14.82 1.26
C ILE A 86 11.18 -15.26 2.08
N PRO A 87 12.24 -14.44 2.22
CA PRO A 87 13.44 -14.86 2.95
C PRO A 87 13.21 -15.13 4.44
N THR A 88 12.09 -14.68 4.99
CA THR A 88 11.76 -14.77 6.43
C THR A 88 10.77 -15.89 6.76
N VAL A 89 10.23 -16.59 5.76
CA VAL A 89 9.20 -17.62 5.95
C VAL A 89 9.74 -18.82 6.74
N ASP A 90 10.97 -19.24 6.43
CA ASP A 90 11.58 -20.41 7.08
C ASP A 90 12.00 -20.13 8.53
N SER A 91 12.44 -18.89 8.81
CA SER A 91 12.86 -18.47 10.15
C SER A 91 11.71 -17.98 11.03
N SER A 92 10.62 -17.51 10.43
CA SER A 92 9.45 -17.00 11.15
C SER A 92 8.15 -17.34 10.39
N PRO A 93 7.61 -18.56 10.54
CA PRO A 93 6.43 -19.01 9.80
C PRO A 93 5.17 -18.20 10.17
N LEU A 94 5.06 -17.74 11.42
CA LEU A 94 3.95 -16.87 11.84
C LEU A 94 3.99 -15.52 11.12
N PHE A 95 5.18 -14.93 10.93
CA PHE A 95 5.34 -13.72 10.14
C PHE A 95 4.99 -13.99 8.68
N GLY A 96 5.41 -15.12 8.11
CA GLY A 96 5.04 -15.53 6.76
C GLY A 96 3.53 -15.63 6.54
N ILE A 97 2.81 -16.25 7.48
CA ILE A 97 1.33 -16.35 7.44
C ILE A 97 0.70 -14.95 7.55
N ALA A 98 1.12 -14.14 8.51
CA ALA A 98 0.62 -12.79 8.69
C ALA A 98 0.86 -11.91 7.45
N ALA A 99 2.05 -12.02 6.85
CA ALA A 99 2.41 -11.34 5.62
C ALA A 99 1.55 -11.80 4.44
N GLY A 100 1.26 -13.10 4.35
CA GLY A 100 0.37 -13.66 3.33
C GLY A 100 -1.06 -13.15 3.45
N VAL A 101 -1.64 -13.17 4.66
CA VAL A 101 -3.00 -12.66 4.92
C VAL A 101 -3.08 -11.15 4.67
N GLY A 102 -2.08 -10.39 5.10
CA GLY A 102 -1.98 -8.95 4.83
C GLY A 102 -1.91 -8.63 3.34
N ALA A 103 -1.07 -9.34 2.60
CA ALA A 103 -0.95 -9.17 1.15
C ALA A 103 -2.23 -9.56 0.39
N LEU A 104 -2.89 -10.65 0.77
CA LEU A 104 -4.19 -11.04 0.20
C LEU A 104 -5.24 -9.96 0.42
N SER A 105 -5.30 -9.39 1.63
CA SER A 105 -6.23 -8.30 1.95
C SER A 105 -5.95 -7.07 1.10
N LEU A 106 -4.68 -6.67 0.97
CA LEU A 106 -4.26 -5.55 0.11
C LEU A 106 -4.61 -5.80 -1.36
N ALA A 107 -4.31 -7.00 -1.88
CA ALA A 107 -4.64 -7.36 -3.25
C ALA A 107 -6.14 -7.28 -3.50
N PHE A 108 -6.96 -7.79 -2.56
CA PHE A 108 -8.41 -7.71 -2.63
C PHE A 108 -8.91 -6.26 -2.66
N PHE A 109 -8.42 -5.40 -1.76
CA PHE A 109 -8.75 -3.97 -1.77
C PHE A 109 -8.29 -3.26 -3.04
N GLY A 110 -7.11 -3.59 -3.55
CA GLY A 110 -6.58 -3.06 -4.80
C GLY A 110 -7.44 -3.43 -6.00
N VAL A 111 -7.86 -4.70 -6.08
CA VAL A 111 -8.78 -5.21 -7.11
C VAL A 111 -10.15 -4.54 -7.01
N GLN A 112 -10.72 -4.43 -5.81
CA GLN A 112 -11.97 -3.69 -5.62
C GLN A 112 -11.85 -2.25 -6.09
N THR A 113 -10.77 -1.55 -5.72
CA THR A 113 -10.53 -0.17 -6.13
C THR A 113 -10.36 -0.02 -7.65
N LEU A 114 -9.89 -1.06 -8.33
CA LEU A 114 -9.72 -1.11 -9.79
C LEU A 114 -11.05 -1.36 -10.53
N ILE A 115 -11.92 -2.19 -9.95
CA ILE A 115 -13.21 -2.59 -10.54
C ILE A 115 -14.30 -1.57 -10.22
N ASP A 116 -14.33 -1.05 -9.00
CA ASP A 116 -15.28 -0.06 -8.59
C ASP A 116 -15.06 1.22 -9.40
N GLY A 117 -16.04 1.53 -10.24
CA GLY A 117 -16.06 2.76 -11.01
C GLY A 117 -16.06 4.00 -10.11
N PRO A 118 -16.10 5.21 -10.71
CA PRO A 118 -16.14 6.45 -9.97
C PRO A 118 -17.34 6.45 -9.02
N HIS A 119 -17.09 6.26 -7.73
CA HIS A 119 -18.15 6.34 -6.73
C HIS A 119 -18.62 7.80 -6.69
N VAL A 120 -19.86 8.03 -7.12
CA VAL A 120 -20.55 9.30 -6.91
C VAL A 120 -21.00 9.30 -5.46
N ASP A 121 -20.22 9.95 -4.59
CA ASP A 121 -20.55 10.11 -3.18
C ASP A 121 -21.91 10.82 -3.03
N LEU A 122 -22.92 10.10 -2.50
CA LEU A 122 -24.15 10.71 -2.00
C LEU A 122 -24.03 11.15 -0.53
N GLU A 123 -22.96 10.74 0.17
CA GLU A 123 -22.69 11.13 1.56
C GLU A 123 -21.67 12.27 1.63
N ARG A 124 -22.06 13.34 2.34
CA ARG A 124 -21.37 14.63 2.32
C ARG A 124 -20.08 14.67 3.14
N GLU A 125 -19.87 13.76 4.10
CA GLU A 125 -18.68 13.75 4.97
C GLU A 125 -18.31 12.35 5.51
N PRO A 126 -17.03 11.94 5.49
CA PRO A 126 -16.60 10.77 6.26
C PRO A 126 -16.65 11.10 7.75
N ALA A 127 -17.45 10.35 8.51
CA ALA A 127 -17.58 10.53 9.96
C ALA A 127 -16.21 10.39 10.64
N ARG A 128 -15.69 11.50 11.21
CA ARG A 128 -14.36 11.59 11.87
C ARG A 128 -14.09 10.43 12.84
N GLY A 129 -15.11 9.88 13.49
CA GLY A 129 -15.00 8.74 14.39
C GLY A 129 -14.46 7.46 13.73
N ARG A 130 -14.87 7.15 12.49
CA ARG A 130 -14.36 5.99 11.73
C ARG A 130 -12.86 6.10 11.47
N LEU A 131 -12.39 7.32 11.22
CA LEU A 131 -10.98 7.61 10.96
C LEU A 131 -10.09 7.41 12.18
N VAL A 132 -10.54 7.93 13.32
CA VAL A 132 -9.83 7.78 14.60
C VAL A 132 -9.75 6.30 14.97
N ALA A 133 -10.83 5.54 14.77
CA ALA A 133 -10.84 4.10 15.05
C ALA A 133 -9.86 3.32 14.16
N VAL A 134 -9.81 3.62 12.85
CA VAL A 134 -8.85 2.99 11.92
C VAL A 134 -7.41 3.36 12.28
N LEU A 135 -7.13 4.64 12.56
CA LEU A 135 -5.80 5.09 12.97
C LEU A 135 -5.34 4.44 14.26
N ALA A 136 -6.22 4.37 15.28
CA ALA A 136 -5.93 3.70 16.53
C ALA A 136 -5.64 2.21 16.33
N LEU A 137 -6.43 1.53 15.49
CA LEU A 137 -6.21 0.12 15.16
C LEU A 137 -4.85 -0.09 14.49
N VAL A 138 -4.48 0.76 13.52
CA VAL A 138 -3.17 0.68 12.85
C VAL A 138 -2.03 0.90 13.83
N ILE A 139 -2.11 1.91 14.70
CA ILE A 139 -1.07 2.20 15.70
C ILE A 139 -0.91 1.02 16.66
N VAL A 140 -2.02 0.46 17.14
CA VAL A 140 -2.00 -0.70 18.04
C VAL A 140 -1.42 -1.93 17.35
N SER A 141 -1.83 -2.24 16.12
CA SER A 141 -1.30 -3.38 15.36
C SER A 141 0.19 -3.25 15.07
N VAL A 142 0.66 -2.06 14.67
CA VAL A 142 2.09 -1.81 14.44
C VAL A 142 2.88 -1.89 15.74
N GLY A 143 2.38 -1.28 16.82
CA GLY A 143 3.02 -1.34 18.13
C GLY A 143 3.14 -2.77 18.66
N LEU A 144 2.10 -3.59 18.49
CA LEU A 144 2.12 -4.99 18.86
C LEU A 144 3.14 -5.77 18.03
N GLY A 145 3.18 -5.53 16.71
CA GLY A 145 4.13 -6.19 15.82
C GLY A 145 5.58 -5.89 16.18
N VAL A 146 5.88 -4.63 16.52
CA VAL A 146 7.22 -4.22 17.00
C VAL A 146 7.55 -4.88 18.34
N ALA A 147 6.60 -4.92 19.28
CA ALA A 147 6.83 -5.52 20.60
C ALA A 147 7.08 -7.04 20.55
N VAL A 148 6.54 -7.75 19.57
CA VAL A 148 6.79 -9.19 19.37
C VAL A 148 8.12 -9.46 18.64
N ALA A 149 8.63 -8.47 17.89
CA ALA A 149 9.86 -8.62 17.11
C ALA A 149 11.15 -8.32 17.88
N ILE A 150 11.06 -7.76 19.10
CA ILE A 150 12.18 -7.46 20.02
C ILE A 150 12.22 -8.53 21.10
#